data_AF-A0A543J6R6-F1
#
_entry.id   AF-A0A543J6R6-F1
#
_cell.length_a   1.000
_cell.length_b   1.000
_cell.length_c   1.000
_cell.angle_alpha   90.00
_cell.angle_beta   90.00
_cell.angle_gamma   90.00
#
_symmetry.space_group_name_H-M   'P 1'
#
loop_
_entity.id
_entity.type
_entity.pdbx_description
1 polymer ?
#
loop_
_entity_poly.entity_id
_entity_poly.type
_entity_poly.pdbx_seq_one_letter_code
_entity_poly.pdbx_strand_id
1 'polypeptide(L)'
;MDNPAACAATRYANQLHATVERLAIGRRWPLVLSDGNVHLPIGRGIGALLVRAGIGGRVGAGLPALALSAGLWAFLVDTADAGTPALPPHVRLMTDGQYLPLPPSVTADGPVRWIREPDARLPRLATALGLLGPFTPAVTVRR
;
A
#
# COMPACT_ATOMS: atom_id res chain seq x y z
N MET A 1 21.59 5.68 -33.22
CA MET A 1 21.97 5.13 -31.91
C MET A 1 20.89 5.54 -30.92
N ASP A 2 19.99 4.63 -30.60
CA ASP A 2 18.92 4.90 -29.64
C ASP A 2 19.50 4.98 -28.24
N ASN A 3 19.29 6.10 -27.55
CA ASN A 3 19.79 6.31 -26.20
C ASN A 3 18.92 5.52 -25.20
N PRO A 4 19.44 4.45 -24.57
CA PRO A 4 18.66 3.61 -23.66
C PRO A 4 18.12 4.41 -22.46
N ALA A 5 18.84 5.45 -22.02
CA ALA A 5 18.39 6.33 -20.94
C ALA A 5 17.16 7.16 -21.36
N ALA A 6 17.12 7.65 -22.60
CA ALA A 6 15.96 8.37 -23.12
C ALA A 6 14.73 7.44 -23.23
N CYS A 7 14.93 6.20 -23.69
CA CYS A 7 13.85 5.21 -23.77
C CYS A 7 13.29 4.86 -22.38
N ALA A 8 14.17 4.70 -21.37
CA ALA A 8 13.76 4.44 -20.00
C ALA A 8 12.98 5.62 -19.39
N ALA A 9 13.44 6.86 -19.63
CA ALA A 9 12.76 8.06 -19.16
C ALA A 9 11.36 8.22 -19.78
N THR A 10 11.21 7.99 -21.09
CA THR A 10 9.90 8.03 -21.75
C THR A 10 8.95 6.95 -21.20
N ARG A 11 9.46 5.73 -20.98
CA ARG A 11 8.65 4.65 -20.38
C ARG A 11 8.18 5.02 -18.98
N TYR A 12 9.06 5.59 -18.17
CA TYR A 12 8.72 6.04 -16.82
C TYR A 12 7.65 7.14 -16.85
N ALA A 13 7.82 8.16 -17.72
CA ALA A 13 6.85 9.24 -17.87
C ALA A 13 5.46 8.71 -18.26
N ASN A 14 5.39 7.72 -19.16
CA ASN A 14 4.12 7.09 -19.56
C ASN A 14 3.48 6.32 -18.39
N GLN A 15 4.27 5.59 -17.59
CA GLN A 15 3.76 4.90 -16.40
C GLN A 15 3.26 5.88 -15.34
N LEU A 16 4.00 6.98 -15.12
CA LEU A 16 3.63 8.03 -14.19
C LEU A 16 2.29 8.66 -14.60
N HIS A 17 2.16 9.04 -15.88
CA HIS A 17 0.93 9.60 -16.43
C HIS A 17 -0.26 8.66 -16.25
N ALA A 18 -0.11 7.38 -16.60
CA ALA A 18 -1.15 6.37 -16.43
C ALA A 18 -1.56 6.16 -14.96
N THR A 19 -0.59 6.16 -14.02
CA THR A 19 -0.88 6.08 -12.59
C THR A 19 -1.68 7.29 -12.12
N VAL A 20 -1.26 8.51 -12.48
CA VAL A 20 -1.93 9.75 -12.10
C VAL A 20 -3.35 9.79 -12.64
N GLU A 21 -3.53 9.52 -13.93
CA GLU A 21 -4.85 9.47 -14.56
C GLU A 21 -5.77 8.47 -13.84
N ARG A 22 -5.30 7.24 -13.62
CA ARG A 22 -6.13 6.19 -13.03
C ARG A 22 -6.48 6.45 -11.56
N LEU A 23 -5.53 6.89 -10.76
CA LEU A 23 -5.71 7.00 -9.30
C LEU A 23 -6.16 8.41 -8.88
N ALA A 24 -5.50 9.46 -9.36
CA ALA A 24 -5.90 10.83 -8.99
C ALA A 24 -7.20 11.24 -9.69
N ILE A 25 -7.37 10.93 -10.98
CA ILE A 25 -8.60 11.30 -11.70
C ILE A 25 -9.67 10.23 -11.50
N GLY A 26 -9.36 8.98 -11.87
CA GLY A 26 -10.33 7.88 -11.84
C GLY A 26 -10.86 7.55 -10.44
N ARG A 27 -10.05 7.74 -9.39
CA ARG A 27 -10.44 7.43 -7.99
C ARG A 27 -10.48 8.62 -7.07
N ARG A 28 -10.11 9.82 -7.54
CA ARG A 28 -10.04 11.04 -6.73
C ARG A 28 -9.10 10.90 -5.54
N TRP A 29 -8.03 10.11 -5.68
CA TRP A 29 -7.04 9.98 -4.62
C TRP A 29 -6.11 11.21 -4.58
N PRO A 30 -5.75 11.71 -3.40
CA PRO A 30 -5.00 12.95 -3.25
C PRO A 30 -3.50 12.73 -3.48
N LEU A 31 -3.11 12.30 -4.69
CA LEU A 31 -1.71 11.98 -4.99
C LEU A 31 -0.81 13.21 -4.95
N VAL A 32 0.41 13.02 -4.45
CA VAL A 32 1.49 14.01 -4.42
C VAL A 32 2.66 13.49 -5.23
N LEU A 33 3.23 14.33 -6.09
CA LEU A 33 4.44 14.02 -6.84
C LEU A 33 5.64 14.71 -6.16
N SER A 34 6.67 13.94 -5.81
CA SER A 34 7.92 14.47 -5.21
C SER A 34 9.09 13.64 -5.68
N ASP A 35 10.20 14.29 -6.06
CA ASP A 35 11.46 13.62 -6.45
C ASP A 35 11.27 12.54 -7.53
N GLY A 36 10.35 12.80 -8.47
CA GLY A 36 9.99 11.87 -9.52
C GLY A 36 9.09 10.72 -9.08
N ASN A 37 8.77 10.57 -7.80
CA ASN A 37 7.92 9.52 -7.24
C ASN A 37 6.46 9.99 -7.04
N VAL A 38 5.56 9.01 -6.93
CA VAL A 38 4.15 9.18 -6.62
C VAL A 38 3.90 8.77 -5.17
N HIS A 39 3.30 9.66 -4.41
CA HIS A 39 2.97 9.42 -3.02
C HIS A 39 1.47 9.56 -2.79
N LEU A 40 0.93 8.67 -1.97
CA LEU A 40 -0.41 8.74 -1.41
C LEU A 40 -0.30 9.23 0.03
N PRO A 41 -0.77 10.45 0.34
CA PRO A 41 -0.95 10.88 1.72
C PRO A 41 -1.89 9.92 2.44
N ILE A 42 -1.42 9.37 3.54
CA ILE A 42 -2.22 8.57 4.46
C ILE A 42 -3.00 9.52 5.34
N GLY A 43 -4.29 9.22 5.48
CA GLY A 43 -5.28 10.01 6.19
C GLY A 43 -6.53 10.31 5.36
N ARG A 44 -7.44 11.10 5.93
CA ARG A 44 -8.72 11.49 5.29
C ARG A 44 -9.52 10.28 4.75
N GLY A 45 -9.57 9.20 5.53
CA GLY A 45 -10.29 7.99 5.19
C GLY A 45 -9.48 6.95 4.41
N ILE A 46 -8.19 7.19 4.13
CA ILE A 46 -7.29 6.18 3.57
C ILE A 46 -6.20 5.83 4.57
N GLY A 47 -6.06 4.56 4.91
CA GLY A 47 -5.02 4.01 5.76
C GLY A 47 -4.13 3.00 5.04
N ALA A 48 -3.00 2.67 5.67
CA ALA A 48 -2.16 1.56 5.23
C ALA A 48 -1.77 0.66 6.41
N LEU A 49 -1.98 -0.65 6.27
CA LEU A 49 -1.52 -1.65 7.24
C LEU A 49 -0.20 -2.25 6.75
N LEU A 50 0.87 -1.98 7.49
CA LEU A 50 2.19 -2.51 7.23
C LEU A 50 2.35 -3.88 7.87
N VAL A 51 2.80 -4.86 7.08
CA VAL A 51 3.08 -6.22 7.54
C VAL A 51 4.31 -6.79 6.86
N ARG A 52 4.93 -7.78 7.50
CA ARG A 52 6.00 -8.57 6.85
C ARG A 52 5.43 -9.33 5.64
N ALA A 53 6.19 -9.37 4.55
CA ALA A 53 5.81 -10.03 3.30
C ALA A 53 5.39 -11.50 3.48
N GLY A 54 6.03 -12.24 4.40
CA GLY A 54 5.66 -13.62 4.71
C GLY A 54 4.25 -13.80 5.29
N ILE A 55 3.73 -12.78 6.00
CA ILE A 55 2.33 -12.73 6.46
C ILE A 55 1.45 -12.19 5.34
N GLY A 56 1.90 -11.13 4.68
CA GLY A 56 1.23 -10.51 3.54
C GLY A 56 0.87 -11.53 2.46
N GLY A 57 1.80 -12.41 2.08
CA GLY A 57 1.58 -13.44 1.06
C GLY A 57 0.50 -14.46 1.42
N ARG A 58 0.21 -14.68 2.71
CA ARG A 58 -0.86 -15.58 3.16
C ARG A 58 -2.25 -14.93 3.07
N VAL A 59 -2.31 -13.60 3.09
CA VAL A 59 -3.55 -12.81 3.01
C VAL A 59 -3.75 -12.17 1.64
N GLY A 60 -2.67 -12.07 0.85
CA GLY A 60 -2.52 -11.22 -0.33
C GLY A 60 -3.49 -11.49 -1.47
N ALA A 61 -4.23 -12.60 -1.44
CA ALA A 61 -5.26 -12.88 -2.42
C ALA A 61 -6.50 -11.95 -2.27
N GLY A 62 -6.79 -11.39 -1.09
CA GLY A 62 -8.08 -10.74 -0.83
C GLY A 62 -8.08 -9.20 -0.75
N LEU A 63 -6.92 -8.58 -0.55
CA LEU A 63 -6.83 -7.15 -0.21
C LEU A 63 -5.89 -6.41 -1.15
N PRO A 64 -6.19 -5.15 -1.49
CA PRO A 64 -5.26 -4.33 -2.27
C PRO A 64 -4.00 -4.04 -1.47
N ALA A 65 -2.86 -4.32 -2.09
CA ALA A 65 -1.59 -4.39 -1.40
C ALA A 65 -0.44 -3.94 -2.29
N LEU A 66 0.53 -3.31 -1.65
CA LEU A 66 1.78 -2.84 -2.23
C LEU A 66 2.94 -3.63 -1.63
N ALA A 67 3.87 -4.09 -2.46
CA ALA A 67 5.20 -4.44 -2.01
C ALA A 67 6.03 -3.15 -1.97
N LEU A 68 6.40 -2.72 -0.76
CA LEU A 68 7.28 -1.58 -0.54
C LEU A 68 8.75 -2.00 -0.63
N SER A 69 9.05 -3.23 -0.21
CA SER A 69 10.34 -3.89 -0.35
C SER A 69 10.14 -5.41 -0.41
N ALA A 70 11.22 -6.18 -0.54
CA ALA A 70 11.15 -7.65 -0.52
C ALA A 70 10.55 -8.21 0.80
N GLY A 71 10.68 -7.48 1.91
CA GLY A 71 10.26 -7.92 3.23
C GLY A 71 9.02 -7.23 3.79
N LEU A 72 8.52 -6.17 3.16
CA LEU A 72 7.49 -5.30 3.72
C LEU A 72 6.39 -5.01 2.71
N TRP A 73 5.15 -5.31 3.10
CA TRP A 73 3.95 -5.02 2.33
C TRP A 73 3.07 -4.01 3.05
N ALA A 74 2.31 -3.23 2.29
CA ALA A 74 1.31 -2.29 2.78
C ALA A 74 -0.05 -2.62 2.17
N PHE A 75 -1.03 -2.98 3.01
CA PHE A 75 -2.42 -3.15 2.59
C PHE A 75 -3.15 -1.82 2.69
N LEU A 76 -3.84 -1.42 1.62
CA LEU A 76 -4.66 -0.21 1.59
C LEU A 76 -6.04 -0.48 2.18
N VAL A 77 -6.48 0.40 3.07
CA VAL A 77 -7.74 0.25 3.80
C VAL A 77 -8.48 1.57 3.90
N ASP A 78 -9.80 1.49 4.01
CA ASP A 78 -10.66 2.60 4.37
C ASP A 78 -10.66 2.79 5.89
N THR A 79 -10.37 4.01 6.34
CA THR A 79 -10.30 4.42 7.76
C THR A 79 -11.35 5.48 8.14
N ALA A 80 -12.29 5.82 7.26
CA ALA A 80 -13.24 6.92 7.49
C ALA A 80 -14.09 6.74 8.76
N ASP A 81 -14.47 5.49 9.06
CA ASP A 81 -15.30 5.14 10.22
C ASP A 81 -14.49 4.40 11.31
N ALA A 82 -13.17 4.42 11.23
CA ALA A 82 -12.33 3.69 12.16
C ALA A 82 -12.09 4.50 13.43
N GLY A 83 -12.63 4.04 14.56
CA GLY A 83 -12.10 4.39 15.89
C GLY A 83 -10.68 3.83 16.08
N THR A 84 -10.12 3.90 17.28
CA THR A 84 -8.80 3.31 17.58
C THR A 84 -8.90 1.78 17.59
N PRO A 85 -8.42 1.05 16.55
CA PRO A 85 -8.56 -0.40 16.53
C PRO A 85 -7.50 -1.06 17.41
N ALA A 86 -7.82 -2.24 17.95
CA ALA A 86 -6.80 -3.16 18.45
C ALA A 86 -6.03 -3.74 17.24
N LEU A 87 -4.73 -3.49 17.19
CA LEU A 87 -3.86 -3.99 16.11
C LEU A 87 -3.19 -5.31 16.54
N PRO A 88 -3.16 -6.34 15.68
CA PRO A 88 -2.32 -7.51 15.91
C PRO A 88 -0.84 -7.11 16.04
N PRO A 89 -0.01 -7.85 16.79
CA PRO A 89 1.36 -7.46 17.12
C PRO A 89 2.28 -7.35 15.89
N HIS A 90 1.95 -8.02 14.79
CA HIS A 90 2.69 -8.01 13.52
C HIS A 90 2.17 -6.98 12.51
N VAL A 91 1.18 -6.18 12.88
CA VAL A 91 0.53 -5.19 12.02
C VAL A 91 0.80 -3.80 12.58
N ARG A 92 1.31 -2.90 11.74
CA ARG A 92 1.41 -1.48 12.08
C ARG A 92 0.48 -0.67 11.19
N LEU A 93 -0.36 0.16 11.78
CA LEU A 93 -1.16 1.13 11.04
C LEU A 93 -0.32 2.38 10.77
N MET A 94 -0.22 2.76 9.50
CA MET A 94 0.19 4.12 9.12
C MET A 94 -1.01 5.04 9.30
N THR A 95 -0.78 6.17 9.95
CA THR A 95 -1.79 7.17 10.29
C THR A 95 -1.48 8.51 9.61
N ASP A 96 -2.38 9.48 9.82
CA ASP A 96 -2.32 10.84 9.25
C ASP A 96 -0.92 11.47 9.24
N GLY A 97 -0.63 12.15 8.13
CA GLY A 97 0.62 12.92 7.94
C GLY A 97 1.77 12.11 7.34
N GLN A 98 1.58 10.81 7.12
CA GLN A 98 2.56 9.95 6.45
C GLN A 98 2.25 9.84 4.95
N TYR A 99 3.28 9.54 4.16
CA TYR A 99 3.15 9.36 2.72
C TYR A 99 3.53 7.93 2.35
N LEU A 100 2.65 7.25 1.62
CA LEU A 100 2.90 5.92 1.09
C LEU A 100 3.31 6.02 -0.38
N PRO A 101 4.49 5.55 -0.78
CA PRO A 101 4.88 5.55 -2.19
C PRO A 101 4.00 4.57 -2.97
N LEU A 102 3.62 4.96 -4.19
CA LEU A 102 2.82 4.16 -5.12
C LEU A 102 3.61 3.86 -6.39
N PRO A 103 3.35 2.75 -7.11
CA PRO A 103 3.95 2.48 -8.41
C PRO A 103 3.63 3.61 -9.40
N PRO A 104 4.59 4.09 -10.20
CA PRO A 104 5.88 3.46 -10.49
C PRO A 104 7.07 3.87 -9.59
N SER A 105 6.83 4.40 -8.39
CA SER A 105 7.90 4.93 -7.52
C SER A 105 9.02 3.94 -7.23
N VAL A 106 10.23 4.45 -7.07
CA VAL A 106 11.43 3.71 -6.66
C VAL A 106 11.98 4.34 -5.38
N THR A 107 12.01 3.56 -4.30
CA THR A 107 12.56 3.98 -3.01
C THR A 107 13.99 3.45 -2.85
N ALA A 108 14.65 3.80 -1.74
CA ALA A 108 15.95 3.24 -1.39
C ALA A 108 15.94 1.70 -1.26
N ASP A 109 14.78 1.12 -0.93
CA ASP A 109 14.60 -0.33 -0.79
C ASP A 109 14.22 -1.02 -2.12
N GLY A 110 14.11 -0.26 -3.21
CA GLY A 110 13.80 -0.73 -4.55
C GLY A 110 12.46 -0.25 -5.10
N PRO A 111 11.99 -0.84 -6.22
CA PRO A 111 10.77 -0.42 -6.88
C PRO A 111 9.52 -0.84 -6.09
N VAL A 112 8.59 0.09 -5.90
CA VAL A 112 7.28 -0.19 -5.34
C VAL A 112 6.40 -0.86 -6.38
N ARG A 113 5.71 -1.93 -6.00
CA ARG A 113 4.87 -2.71 -6.93
C ARG A 113 3.51 -3.03 -6.31
N TRP A 114 2.47 -3.06 -7.15
CA TRP A 114 1.21 -3.64 -6.75
C TRP A 114 1.38 -5.16 -6.62
N ILE A 115 1.04 -5.69 -5.45
CA ILE A 115 0.73 -7.12 -5.30
C ILE A 115 -0.69 -7.35 -5.81
N ARG A 116 -1.61 -6.50 -5.36
CA ARG A 116 -2.98 -6.43 -5.86
C ARG A 116 -3.40 -4.98 -5.91
N GLU A 117 -3.91 -4.57 -7.05
CA GLU A 117 -4.43 -3.21 -7.22
C GLU A 117 -5.76 -3.03 -6.48
N PRO A 118 -6.06 -1.81 -6.01
CA PRO A 118 -7.36 -1.48 -5.45
C PRO A 118 -8.47 -1.70 -6.47
N ASP A 119 -9.58 -2.30 -6.05
CA ASP A 119 -10.86 -2.27 -6.76
C ASP A 119 -11.59 -0.94 -6.45
N ALA A 120 -12.80 -0.70 -6.99
CA ALA A 120 -13.47 0.61 -6.89
C ALA A 120 -13.58 1.21 -5.47
N ARG A 121 -13.58 0.37 -4.43
CA ARG A 121 -13.58 0.78 -3.02
C ARG A 121 -12.48 0.07 -2.25
N LEU A 122 -11.89 0.78 -1.29
CA LEU A 122 -10.96 0.17 -0.34
C LEU A 122 -11.73 -0.71 0.67
N PRO A 123 -11.16 -1.82 1.11
CA PRO A 123 -11.75 -2.62 2.17
C PRO A 123 -11.72 -1.85 3.49
N ARG A 124 -12.77 -2.01 4.31
CA ARG A 124 -12.81 -1.41 5.65
C ARG A 124 -11.68 -1.94 6.53
N LEU A 125 -11.13 -1.07 7.37
CA LEU A 125 -10.07 -1.42 8.31
C LEU A 125 -10.39 -2.68 9.15
N ALA A 126 -11.61 -2.77 9.70
CA ALA A 126 -12.03 -3.92 10.50
C ALA A 126 -12.00 -5.23 9.70
N THR A 127 -12.40 -5.20 8.43
CA THR A 127 -12.36 -6.37 7.53
C THR A 127 -10.93 -6.81 7.28
N ALA A 128 -10.03 -5.87 7.00
CA ALA A 128 -8.62 -6.18 6.80
C ALA A 128 -7.95 -6.73 8.07
N LEU A 129 -8.26 -6.17 9.24
CA LEU A 129 -7.77 -6.66 10.53
C LEU A 129 -8.31 -8.06 10.87
N GLY A 130 -9.56 -8.36 10.54
CA GLY A 130 -10.13 -9.71 10.72
C GLY A 130 -9.37 -10.77 9.92
N LEU A 131 -8.89 -10.42 8.72
CA LEU A 131 -8.07 -11.32 7.89
C LEU A 131 -6.62 -11.43 8.40
N LEU A 132 -6.10 -10.41 9.06
CA LEU A 132 -4.73 -10.37 9.61
C LEU A 132 -4.63 -10.89 11.06
N GLY A 133 -5.75 -10.95 11.77
CA GLY A 133 -5.86 -11.42 13.16
C GLY A 133 -5.44 -12.87 13.44
N PRO A 134 -5.76 -13.89 12.61
CA PRO A 134 -5.46 -15.28 12.93
C PRO A 134 -3.96 -15.63 12.90
N PHE A 135 -3.09 -14.70 12.51
CA PHE A 135 -1.64 -14.86 12.59
C PHE A 135 -1.05 -14.49 13.95
N THR A 136 -1.90 -14.14 14.92
CA THR A 136 -1.51 -14.00 16.32
C THR A 136 -1.31 -15.40 16.91
N PRO A 137 -0.15 -15.76 17.46
CA PRO A 137 -0.01 -17.04 18.14
C PRO A 137 -1.01 -17.08 19.30
N ALA A 138 -1.91 -18.05 19.29
CA ALA A 138 -2.72 -18.35 20.45
C ALA A 138 -1.77 -18.76 21.58
N VAL A 139 -1.52 -17.86 22.53
CA VAL A 139 -0.85 -18.22 23.77
C VAL A 139 -1.82 -19.15 24.50
N THR A 140 -1.65 -20.44 24.26
CA THR A 140 -2.41 -21.47 24.96
C THR A 140 -1.77 -21.57 26.34
N VAL A 141 -2.26 -20.77 27.29
CA VAL A 141 -1.88 -20.94 28.69
C VAL A 141 -2.49 -22.27 29.14
N ARG A 142 -1.68 -23.34 29.13
CA ARG A 142 -2.04 -24.57 29.85
C ARG A 142 -2.07 -24.21 31.34
N ARG A 143 -3.25 -24.35 31.95
CA ARG A 143 -3.38 -24.44 33.41
C ARG A 143 -2.86 -25.77 33.91
#